data_AF-A0A410RQM6-F1
#
_entry.id   AF-A0A410RQM6-F1
#
_cell.length_a   1.000
_cell.length_b   1.000
_cell.length_c   1.000
_cell.angle_alpha   90.00
_cell.angle_beta   90.00
_cell.angle_gamma   90.00
#
_symmetry.space_group_name_H-M   'P 1'
#
loop_
_entity.id
_entity.type
_entity.pdbx_description
1 polymer ?
#
loop_
_entity_poly.entity_id
_entity_poly.type
_entity_poly.pdbx_seq_one_letter_code
_entity_poly.pdbx_strand_id
1 'polypeptide(L)'
;MLAVACVTTSEMTRVPSLEEKCDGGSAWACETWGQQLQVDGRLEEADRAFGLACAMGSTSACLTQGKDRLARGDLDGAEPPLRKVYDEDSEEATLALADLQDARGDQVGAAHLRYEALSIDKSTTEFAFGWRVPFDGGLGMALDVNVQPMGLKARRLTLGANLGLGPNLVSLNATVGYQHFVTNWFAPYGRALVGPYLDDSSSRRTPINLGAELGMKFFAGPIGHLGTGFGTSLDGSTYYFLEAGLDWLLTLAVLAHL
;
A
#
# COMPACT_ATOMS: atom_id res chain seq x y z
N MET A 1 12.99 -69.87 32.92
CA MET A 1 12.93 -68.87 31.84
C MET A 1 12.18 -67.66 32.38
N LEU A 2 12.88 -66.57 32.65
CA LEU A 2 12.29 -65.29 33.08
C LEU A 2 12.18 -64.41 31.84
N ALA A 3 10.95 -64.11 31.41
CA ALA A 3 10.70 -63.13 30.36
C ALA A 3 10.67 -61.74 31.01
N VAL A 4 11.66 -60.91 30.71
CA VAL A 4 11.68 -59.49 31.05
C VAL A 4 10.91 -58.77 29.94
N ALA A 5 9.75 -58.21 30.28
CA ALA A 5 9.02 -57.34 29.37
C ALA A 5 9.60 -55.92 29.46
N CYS A 6 10.22 -55.45 28.38
CA CYS A 6 10.56 -54.04 28.23
C CYS A 6 9.27 -53.24 28.03
N VAL A 7 8.89 -52.45 29.04
CA VAL A 7 7.89 -51.38 28.89
C VAL A 7 8.59 -50.22 28.20
N THR A 8 8.36 -50.05 26.90
CA THR A 8 8.67 -48.79 26.22
C THR A 8 7.55 -47.82 26.53
N THR A 9 7.79 -46.92 27.49
CA THR A 9 6.97 -45.70 27.60
C THR A 9 7.25 -44.86 26.36
N SER A 10 6.34 -44.92 25.38
CA SER A 10 6.28 -43.90 24.34
C SER A 10 5.99 -42.57 25.04
N GLU A 11 7.00 -41.73 25.21
CA GLU A 11 6.77 -40.31 25.50
C GLU A 11 5.98 -39.76 24.31
N MET A 12 4.67 -39.64 24.48
CA MET A 12 3.86 -38.79 23.62
C MET A 12 4.38 -37.38 23.84
N THR A 13 5.21 -36.89 22.91
CA THR A 13 5.60 -35.49 22.87
C THR A 13 4.34 -34.66 22.66
N ARG A 14 3.77 -34.16 23.76
CA ARG A 14 2.64 -33.24 23.73
C ARG A 14 3.05 -32.03 22.89
N VAL A 15 2.29 -31.73 21.84
CA VAL A 15 2.46 -30.49 21.09
C VAL A 15 2.06 -29.34 22.02
N PRO A 16 2.94 -28.36 22.28
CA PRO A 16 2.61 -27.24 23.15
C PRO A 16 1.48 -26.40 22.54
N SER A 17 0.57 -25.93 23.39
CA SER A 17 -0.55 -25.08 23.00
C SER A 17 -0.06 -23.71 22.52
N LEU A 18 -0.96 -22.94 21.89
CA LEU A 18 -0.62 -21.57 21.48
C LEU A 18 -0.32 -20.67 22.70
N GLU A 19 -1.02 -20.87 23.81
CA GLU A 19 -0.76 -20.21 25.09
C GLU A 19 0.66 -20.54 25.60
N GLU A 20 1.03 -21.82 25.66
CA GLU A 20 2.37 -22.25 26.11
C GLU A 20 3.48 -21.67 25.21
N LYS A 21 3.23 -21.56 23.90
CA LYS A 21 4.17 -20.92 22.96
C LYS A 21 4.22 -19.40 23.10
N CYS A 22 3.08 -18.77 23.41
CA CYS A 22 3.00 -17.34 23.67
C CYS A 22 3.79 -16.98 24.94
N ASP A 23 3.56 -17.72 26.03
CA ASP A 23 4.30 -17.59 27.28
C ASP A 23 5.79 -17.89 27.09
N GLY A 24 6.13 -18.76 26.13
CA GLY A 24 7.48 -19.01 25.65
C GLY A 24 8.13 -17.89 24.83
N GLY A 25 7.45 -16.75 24.63
CA GLY A 25 7.98 -15.57 23.95
C GLY A 25 7.73 -15.51 22.44
N SER A 26 6.82 -16.32 21.90
CA SER A 26 6.48 -16.27 20.47
C SER A 26 5.38 -15.24 20.20
N ALA A 27 5.75 -14.09 19.62
CA ALA A 27 4.80 -13.04 19.23
C ALA A 27 3.70 -13.57 18.29
N TRP A 28 4.07 -14.38 17.30
CA TRP A 28 3.13 -15.02 16.38
C TRP A 28 2.15 -15.95 17.10
N ALA A 29 2.62 -16.73 18.08
CA ALA A 29 1.74 -17.61 18.85
C ALA A 29 0.78 -16.80 19.74
N CYS A 30 1.26 -15.72 20.37
CA CYS A 30 0.42 -14.80 21.13
C CYS A 30 -0.67 -14.16 20.27
N GLU A 31 -0.33 -13.71 19.07
CA GLU A 31 -1.29 -13.11 18.14
C GLU A 31 -2.33 -14.12 17.66
N THR A 32 -1.89 -15.30 17.24
CA THR A 32 -2.80 -16.38 16.80
C THR A 32 -3.71 -16.84 17.95
N TRP A 33 -3.17 -16.92 19.16
CA TRP A 33 -3.96 -17.23 20.35
C TRP A 33 -4.97 -16.13 20.68
N GLY A 34 -4.58 -14.87 20.59
CA GLY A 34 -5.47 -13.73 20.76
C GLY A 34 -6.65 -13.76 19.80
N GLN A 35 -6.41 -14.07 18.53
CA GLN A 35 -7.46 -14.25 17.52
C GLN A 35 -8.43 -15.38 17.89
N GLN A 36 -7.90 -16.53 18.33
CA GLN A 36 -8.74 -17.63 18.81
C GLN A 36 -9.60 -17.20 20.00
N LEU A 37 -9.02 -16.48 20.96
CA LEU A 37 -9.74 -15.98 22.14
C LEU A 37 -10.84 -14.97 21.78
N GLN A 38 -10.64 -14.14 20.76
CA GLN A 38 -11.70 -13.26 20.24
C GLN A 38 -12.88 -14.07 19.69
N VAL A 39 -12.60 -15.10 18.88
CA VAL A 39 -13.62 -16.01 18.32
C VAL A 39 -14.39 -16.71 19.46
N ASP A 40 -13.69 -17.08 20.52
CA ASP A 40 -14.27 -17.71 21.71
C ASP A 40 -15.00 -16.71 22.64
N GLY A 41 -15.02 -15.40 22.31
CA GLY A 41 -15.64 -14.35 23.12
C GLY A 41 -14.89 -13.98 24.40
N ARG A 42 -13.66 -14.47 24.58
CA ARG A 42 -12.80 -14.25 25.76
C ARG A 42 -11.98 -12.97 25.61
N LEU A 43 -12.68 -11.84 25.49
CA LEU A 43 -12.14 -10.56 25.06
C LEU A 43 -11.02 -9.99 25.94
N GLU A 44 -11.08 -10.17 27.26
CA GLU A 44 -10.04 -9.72 28.19
C GLU A 44 -8.75 -10.53 28.06
N GLU A 45 -8.90 -11.82 27.74
CA GLU A 45 -7.75 -12.71 27.55
C GLU A 45 -7.11 -12.45 26.19
N ALA A 46 -7.93 -12.24 25.17
CA ALA A 46 -7.48 -11.81 23.85
C ALA A 46 -6.68 -10.50 23.95
N ASP A 47 -7.17 -9.53 24.72
CA ASP A 47 -6.49 -8.25 24.95
C ASP A 47 -5.09 -8.44 25.56
N ARG A 48 -4.95 -9.35 26.54
CA ARG A 48 -3.64 -9.69 27.12
C ARG A 48 -2.73 -10.37 26.11
N ALA A 49 -3.25 -11.33 25.35
CA ALA A 49 -2.48 -12.05 24.34
C ALA A 49 -1.96 -11.10 23.25
N PHE A 50 -2.80 -10.20 22.73
CA PHE A 50 -2.36 -9.17 21.79
C PHE A 50 -1.40 -8.17 22.43
N GLY A 51 -1.60 -7.79 23.69
CA GLY A 51 -0.67 -6.94 24.43
C GLY A 51 0.74 -7.55 24.53
N LEU A 52 0.84 -8.85 24.78
CA LEU A 52 2.11 -9.58 24.78
C LEU A 52 2.75 -9.58 23.38
N ALA A 53 2.00 -9.94 22.34
CA ALA A 53 2.48 -9.90 20.96
C ALA A 53 2.95 -8.50 20.55
N CYS A 54 2.18 -7.47 20.93
CA CYS A 54 2.50 -6.06 20.70
C CYS A 54 3.79 -5.65 21.42
N ALA A 55 3.96 -6.05 22.69
CA ALA A 55 5.18 -5.79 23.44
C ALA A 55 6.41 -6.46 22.78
N MET A 56 6.22 -7.63 22.17
CA MET A 56 7.24 -8.34 21.40
C MET A 56 7.48 -7.78 19.99
N GLY A 57 6.75 -6.73 19.58
CA GLY A 57 6.95 -6.04 18.30
C GLY A 57 6.02 -6.45 17.16
N SER A 58 4.96 -7.24 17.42
CA SER A 58 3.93 -7.47 16.40
C SER A 58 3.06 -6.22 16.23
N THR A 59 3.24 -5.53 15.10
CA THR A 59 2.45 -4.34 14.72
C THR A 59 0.99 -4.67 14.47
N SER A 60 0.71 -5.81 13.83
CA SER A 60 -0.65 -6.30 13.60
C SER A 60 -1.38 -6.59 14.91
N ALA A 61 -0.70 -7.14 15.91
CA ALA A 61 -1.28 -7.35 17.24
C ALA A 61 -1.53 -6.03 17.98
N CYS A 62 -0.60 -5.06 17.92
CA CYS A 62 -0.82 -3.73 18.48
C CYS A 62 -2.05 -3.06 17.86
N LEU A 63 -2.14 -3.06 16.53
CA LEU A 63 -3.26 -2.46 15.81
C LEU A 63 -4.60 -3.11 16.18
N THR A 64 -4.64 -4.44 16.23
CA THR A 64 -5.83 -5.21 16.63
C THR A 64 -6.25 -4.87 18.05
N GLN A 65 -5.31 -4.89 19.01
CA GLN A 65 -5.59 -4.54 20.41
C GLN A 65 -6.15 -3.12 20.54
N GLY A 66 -5.55 -2.16 19.85
CA GLY A 66 -5.97 -0.76 19.86
C GLY A 66 -7.39 -0.56 19.31
N LYS A 67 -7.69 -1.16 18.15
CA LYS A 67 -9.02 -1.09 17.53
C LYS A 67 -10.09 -1.77 18.39
N ASP A 68 -9.77 -2.91 19.00
CA ASP A 68 -10.68 -3.61 19.90
C ASP A 68 -11.01 -2.79 21.15
N ARG A 69 -10.00 -2.18 21.77
CA ARG A 69 -10.19 -1.30 22.93
C ARG A 69 -11.04 -0.08 22.55
N LEU A 70 -10.76 0.54 21.41
CA LEU A 70 -11.55 1.65 20.88
C LEU A 70 -13.01 1.24 20.66
N ALA A 71 -13.26 0.09 20.04
CA ALA A 71 -14.62 -0.43 19.80
C ALA A 71 -15.39 -0.70 21.09
N ARG A 72 -14.69 -1.05 22.18
CA ARG A 72 -15.27 -1.23 23.52
C ARG A 72 -15.40 0.08 24.32
N GLY A 73 -14.95 1.22 23.77
CA GLY A 73 -14.99 2.53 24.42
C GLY A 73 -13.84 2.76 25.42
N ASP A 74 -12.83 1.88 25.48
CA ASP A 74 -11.62 2.08 26.26
C ASP A 74 -10.65 2.99 25.49
N LEU A 75 -10.97 4.29 25.49
CA LEU A 75 -10.21 5.29 24.72
C LEU A 75 -8.77 5.43 25.24
N ASP A 76 -8.56 5.35 26.54
CA ASP A 76 -7.22 5.51 27.12
C ASP A 76 -6.36 4.26 26.95
N GLY A 77 -6.94 3.07 27.02
CA GLY A 77 -6.23 1.84 26.73
C GLY A 77 -5.96 1.64 25.24
N ALA A 78 -6.78 2.22 24.35
CA ALA A 78 -6.60 2.10 22.90
C ALA A 78 -5.42 2.92 22.36
N GLU A 79 -5.13 4.09 22.94
CA GLU A 79 -4.11 4.99 22.40
C GLU A 79 -2.68 4.41 22.39
N PRO A 80 -2.14 3.82 23.47
CA PRO A 80 -0.76 3.34 23.46
C PRO A 80 -0.42 2.33 22.35
N PRO A 81 -1.21 1.26 22.12
CA PRO A 81 -0.89 0.33 21.03
C PRO A 81 -1.12 0.96 19.65
N LEU A 82 -2.12 1.83 19.47
CA LEU A 82 -2.33 2.55 18.21
C LEU A 82 -1.18 3.53 17.90
N ARG A 83 -0.70 4.26 18.91
CA ARG A 83 0.44 5.19 18.79
C ARG A 83 1.70 4.46 18.34
N LYS A 84 1.95 3.28 18.92
CA LYS A 84 3.12 2.48 18.56
C LYS A 84 3.14 2.11 17.08
N VAL A 85 1.99 1.75 16.49
CA VAL A 85 1.91 1.42 15.06
C VAL A 85 1.87 2.67 14.19
N TYR A 86 1.31 3.77 14.68
CA TYR A 86 1.38 5.08 14.02
C TYR A 86 2.82 5.55 13.84
N ASP A 87 3.67 5.37 14.85
CA ASP A 87 5.10 5.73 14.79
C ASP A 87 5.89 4.89 13.76
N GLU A 88 5.30 3.82 13.23
CA GLU A 88 5.82 3.00 12.13
C GLU A 88 5.21 3.36 10.76
N ASP A 89 4.62 4.55 10.63
CA ASP A 89 3.99 5.06 9.41
C ASP A 89 2.90 4.11 8.86
N SER A 90 1.96 3.68 9.72
CA SER A 90 0.82 2.86 9.29
C SER A 90 -0.43 3.72 9.02
N GLU A 91 -0.99 3.60 7.82
CA GLU A 91 -2.21 4.32 7.43
C GLU A 91 -3.38 3.91 8.35
N GLU A 92 -3.51 2.60 8.59
CA GLU A 92 -4.61 2.04 9.37
C GLU A 92 -4.54 2.49 10.84
N ALA A 93 -3.35 2.52 11.43
CA ALA A 93 -3.17 3.05 12.80
C ALA A 93 -3.48 4.54 12.88
N THR A 94 -3.08 5.31 11.87
CA THR A 94 -3.36 6.76 11.79
C THR A 94 -4.86 7.03 11.74
N LEU A 95 -5.60 6.27 10.94
CA LEU A 95 -7.06 6.36 10.87
C LEU A 95 -7.72 5.94 12.19
N ALA A 96 -7.26 4.86 12.82
CA ALA A 96 -7.77 4.43 14.12
C ALA A 96 -7.51 5.47 15.23
N LEU A 97 -6.35 6.15 15.21
CA LEU A 97 -6.10 7.28 16.10
C LEU A 97 -7.02 8.46 15.81
N ALA A 98 -7.37 8.71 14.55
CA ALA A 98 -8.34 9.76 14.21
C ALA A 98 -9.72 9.46 14.79
N ASP A 99 -10.18 8.21 14.68
CA ASP A 99 -11.45 7.76 15.26
C ASP A 99 -11.42 7.84 16.79
N LEU A 100 -10.27 7.58 17.42
CA LEU A 100 -10.06 7.77 18.84
C LEU A 100 -10.13 9.26 19.26
N GLN A 101 -9.56 10.18 18.50
CA GLN A 101 -9.68 11.62 18.77
C GLN A 101 -11.14 12.10 18.61
N ASP A 102 -11.84 11.61 17.59
CA ASP A 102 -13.26 11.91 17.40
C ASP A 102 -14.10 11.41 18.57
N ALA A 103 -13.85 10.19 19.05
CA ALA A 103 -14.52 9.62 20.22
C ALA A 103 -14.29 10.44 21.50
N ARG A 104 -13.14 11.12 21.60
CA ARG A 104 -12.81 12.07 22.68
C ARG A 104 -13.39 13.48 22.45
N GLY A 105 -13.97 13.74 21.27
CA GLY A 105 -14.51 15.05 20.88
C GLY A 105 -13.49 16.00 20.28
N ASP A 106 -12.24 15.57 20.03
CA ASP A 106 -11.22 16.36 19.34
C ASP A 106 -11.33 16.22 17.81
N GLN A 107 -12.29 16.96 17.26
CA GLN A 107 -12.55 17.00 15.81
C GLN A 107 -11.36 17.56 15.01
N VAL A 108 -10.56 18.46 15.60
CA VAL A 108 -9.44 19.10 14.91
C VAL A 108 -8.27 18.12 14.82
N GLY A 109 -7.95 17.44 15.92
CA GLY A 109 -6.95 16.37 15.95
C GLY A 109 -7.31 15.22 15.02
N ALA A 110 -8.58 14.78 15.03
CA ALA A 110 -9.07 13.75 14.13
C ALA A 110 -8.93 14.15 12.65
N ALA A 111 -9.33 15.38 12.29
CA ALA A 111 -9.18 15.87 10.92
C ALA A 111 -7.71 15.95 10.47
N HIS A 112 -6.80 16.33 11.38
CA HIS A 112 -5.37 16.34 11.09
C HIS A 112 -4.85 14.93 10.78
N LEU A 113 -5.18 13.95 11.61
CA LEU A 113 -4.75 12.55 11.43
C LEU A 113 -5.33 11.97 10.13
N ARG A 114 -6.60 12.23 9.81
CA ARG A 114 -7.20 11.78 8.54
C ARG A 114 -6.49 12.39 7.33
N TYR A 115 -6.09 13.66 7.40
CA TYR A 115 -5.35 14.31 6.33
C TYR A 115 -3.94 13.72 6.16
N GLU A 116 -3.30 13.33 7.26
CA GLU A 116 -1.98 12.70 7.27
C GLU A 116 -2.02 11.29 6.65
N ALA A 117 -3.02 10.49 7.04
CA ALA A 117 -3.24 9.13 6.56
C ALA A 117 -3.30 9.03 5.02
N LEU A 118 -3.81 10.06 4.33
CA LEU A 118 -3.89 10.10 2.87
C LEU A 118 -2.55 9.87 2.15
N SER A 119 -1.44 10.10 2.85
CA SER A 119 -0.09 10.03 2.29
C SER A 119 0.74 8.83 2.75
N ILE A 120 0.23 8.10 3.73
CA ILE A 120 0.87 6.93 4.33
C ILE A 120 0.57 5.69 3.48
N ASP A 121 1.46 4.69 3.49
CA ASP A 121 1.33 3.43 2.74
C ASP A 121 1.15 3.60 1.21
N LYS A 122 1.51 4.76 0.65
CA LYS A 122 1.56 4.97 -0.80
C LYS A 122 3.00 4.85 -1.30
N SER A 123 3.20 4.02 -2.31
CA SER A 123 4.50 3.77 -2.89
C SER A 123 5.24 5.06 -3.28
N THR A 124 6.51 5.16 -2.93
CA THR A 124 7.40 6.23 -3.39
C THR A 124 7.91 5.96 -4.80
N THR A 125 7.80 4.73 -5.29
CA THR A 125 8.28 4.33 -6.62
C THR A 125 7.27 3.38 -7.27
N GLU A 126 6.69 3.82 -8.38
CA GLU A 126 5.65 3.09 -9.07
C GLU A 126 6.15 2.63 -10.44
N PHE A 127 5.90 1.36 -10.75
CA PHE A 127 5.99 0.84 -12.11
C PHE A 127 4.57 0.69 -12.66
N ALA A 128 4.24 1.38 -13.75
CA ALA A 128 2.94 1.25 -14.38
C ALA A 128 3.02 0.74 -15.81
N PHE A 129 2.09 -0.13 -16.14
CA PHE A 129 1.85 -0.65 -17.47
C PHE A 129 0.47 -0.19 -17.91
N GLY A 130 0.35 0.41 -19.09
CA GLY A 130 -0.92 0.90 -19.57
C GLY A 130 -1.15 0.71 -21.06
N TRP A 131 -2.41 0.81 -21.44
CA TRP A 131 -2.86 0.92 -22.81
C TRP A 131 -3.18 2.37 -23.12
N ARG A 132 -2.79 2.81 -24.30
CA ARG A 132 -3.14 4.11 -24.87
C ARG A 132 -4.02 3.89 -26.09
N VAL A 133 -5.18 4.51 -26.12
CA VAL A 133 -6.15 4.43 -27.22
C VAL A 133 -6.24 5.82 -27.86
N PRO A 134 -5.51 6.05 -28.96
CA PRO A 134 -5.60 7.29 -29.73
C PRO A 134 -7.00 7.50 -30.30
N PHE A 135 -7.44 8.76 -30.36
CA PHE A 135 -8.78 9.11 -30.87
C PHE A 135 -8.91 8.95 -32.39
N ASP A 136 -7.79 9.00 -33.11
CA ASP A 136 -7.68 8.68 -34.53
C ASP A 136 -7.66 7.16 -34.81
N GLY A 137 -7.69 6.35 -33.75
CA GLY A 137 -7.79 4.89 -33.80
C GLY A 137 -6.45 4.18 -33.60
N GLY A 138 -6.53 2.87 -33.35
CA GLY A 138 -5.39 2.03 -33.03
C GLY A 138 -5.26 1.75 -31.53
N LEU A 139 -4.18 1.04 -31.18
CA LEU A 139 -3.87 0.68 -29.80
C LEU A 139 -2.37 0.81 -29.59
N GLY A 140 -1.99 1.56 -28.57
CA GLY A 140 -0.65 1.65 -28.06
C GLY A 140 -0.56 1.14 -26.63
N MET A 141 0.67 1.07 -26.15
CA MET A 141 1.05 0.70 -24.81
C MET A 141 1.95 1.77 -24.21
N ALA A 142 2.00 1.83 -22.88
CA ALA A 142 2.87 2.69 -22.12
C ALA A 142 3.51 1.89 -20.98
N LEU A 143 4.81 2.13 -20.77
CA LEU A 143 5.52 1.73 -19.57
C LEU A 143 5.97 2.98 -18.85
N ASP A 144 5.68 3.06 -17.56
CA ASP A 144 5.97 4.21 -16.72
C ASP A 144 6.78 3.77 -15.51
N VAL A 145 7.88 4.47 -15.26
CA VAL A 145 8.62 4.39 -14.00
C VAL A 145 8.55 5.76 -13.35
N ASN A 146 7.90 5.84 -12.20
CA ASN A 146 7.65 7.09 -11.51
C ASN A 146 8.25 7.03 -10.10
N VAL A 147 8.98 8.06 -9.71
CA VAL A 147 9.49 8.28 -8.36
C VAL A 147 8.79 9.50 -7.78
N GLN A 148 8.45 9.44 -6.50
CA GLN A 148 7.73 10.48 -5.78
C GLN A 148 8.61 10.99 -4.63
N PRO A 149 9.67 11.75 -4.94
CA PRO A 149 10.73 12.08 -3.98
C PRO A 149 10.28 13.04 -2.88
N MET A 150 9.09 13.65 -2.99
CA MET A 150 8.55 14.58 -2.01
C MET A 150 7.11 14.21 -1.66
N GLY A 151 6.92 13.63 -0.49
CA GLY A 151 5.62 13.51 0.17
C GLY A 151 5.32 14.77 0.96
N LEU A 152 4.59 15.72 0.39
CA LEU A 152 4.05 16.87 1.13
C LEU A 152 2.65 16.49 1.66
N LYS A 153 2.62 15.54 2.60
CA LYS A 153 1.36 14.93 3.07
C LYS A 153 0.55 14.44 1.87
N ALA A 154 -0.73 14.82 1.76
CA ALA A 154 -1.64 14.42 0.70
C ALA A 154 -1.23 14.88 -0.72
N ARG A 155 -0.11 15.60 -0.89
CA ARG A 155 0.35 16.11 -2.19
C ARG A 155 1.69 15.52 -2.53
N ARG A 156 1.86 15.08 -3.77
CA ARG A 156 3.13 14.52 -4.24
C ARG A 156 3.52 15.11 -5.58
N LEU A 157 4.82 15.40 -5.70
CA LEU A 157 5.47 15.63 -6.98
C LEU A 157 5.96 14.29 -7.51
N THR A 158 5.65 14.00 -8.76
CA THR A 158 6.06 12.78 -9.45
C THR A 158 7.11 13.15 -10.49
N LEU A 159 8.22 12.42 -10.51
CA LEU A 159 9.24 12.49 -11.56
C LEU A 159 9.33 11.11 -12.19
N GLY A 160 9.34 11.00 -13.50
CA GLY A 160 9.35 9.68 -14.12
C GLY A 160 9.90 9.61 -15.52
N ALA A 161 9.89 8.40 -16.04
CA ALA A 161 10.17 8.08 -17.42
C ALA A 161 8.98 7.29 -18.00
N ASN A 162 8.58 7.62 -19.22
CA ASN A 162 7.48 7.01 -19.95
C ASN A 162 7.98 6.50 -21.29
N LEU A 163 7.88 5.20 -21.54
CA LEU A 163 8.08 4.58 -22.84
C LEU A 163 6.72 4.35 -23.50
N GLY A 164 6.40 5.13 -24.54
CA GLY A 164 5.21 4.94 -25.35
C GLY A 164 5.50 4.05 -26.56
N LEU A 165 4.68 3.02 -26.76
CA LEU A 165 4.75 2.07 -27.86
C LEU A 165 3.43 2.10 -28.64
N GLY A 166 3.42 2.68 -29.83
CA GLY A 166 2.29 2.68 -30.75
C GLY A 166 2.64 1.99 -32.07
N PRO A 167 1.65 1.72 -32.94
CA PRO A 167 1.86 0.99 -34.20
C PRO A 167 2.94 1.61 -35.10
N ASN A 168 3.06 2.94 -35.08
CA ASN A 168 4.03 3.71 -35.88
C ASN A 168 4.74 4.79 -35.03
N LEU A 169 4.80 4.61 -33.71
CA LEU A 169 5.30 5.63 -32.80
C LEU A 169 6.00 4.99 -31.62
N VAL A 170 7.29 5.25 -31.45
CA VAL A 170 7.99 4.91 -30.21
C VAL A 170 8.48 6.21 -29.60
N SER A 171 8.19 6.45 -28.33
CA SER A 171 8.63 7.66 -27.63
C SER A 171 9.21 7.33 -26.27
N LEU A 172 10.27 8.03 -25.89
CA LEU A 172 10.84 7.99 -24.55
C LEU A 172 10.74 9.38 -23.96
N ASN A 173 9.94 9.54 -22.92
CA ASN A 173 9.63 10.83 -22.32
C ASN A 173 10.08 10.86 -20.87
N ALA A 174 10.69 11.95 -20.45
CA ALA A 174 10.73 12.32 -19.04
C ALA A 174 9.38 12.93 -18.65
N THR A 175 8.93 12.66 -17.43
CA THR A 175 7.66 13.17 -16.91
C THR A 175 7.86 13.94 -15.61
N VAL A 176 7.11 15.03 -15.46
CA VAL A 176 6.97 15.77 -14.21
C VAL A 176 5.49 15.93 -13.94
N GLY A 177 5.04 15.44 -12.79
CA GLY A 177 3.63 15.40 -12.43
C GLY A 177 3.36 15.87 -11.02
N TYR A 178 2.10 16.15 -10.78
CA TYR A 178 1.53 16.49 -9.48
C TYR A 178 0.31 15.61 -9.25
N GLN A 179 0.20 15.06 -8.04
CA GLN A 179 -0.98 14.32 -7.60
C GLN A 179 -1.43 14.79 -6.22
N HIS A 180 -2.74 14.71 -5.99
CA HIS A 180 -3.36 15.11 -4.74
C HIS A 180 -4.30 13.99 -4.26
N PHE A 181 -3.97 13.35 -3.15
CA PHE A 181 -4.84 12.36 -2.51
C PHE A 181 -6.06 13.07 -1.93
N VAL A 182 -7.23 12.73 -2.45
CA VAL A 182 -8.52 13.26 -1.97
C VAL A 182 -9.14 12.30 -0.98
N THR A 183 -8.93 11.00 -1.21
CA THR A 183 -9.22 9.93 -0.25
C THR A 183 -8.02 8.98 -0.21
N ASN A 184 -8.02 8.02 0.72
CA ASN A 184 -6.98 7.02 0.80
C ASN A 184 -6.94 6.04 -0.39
N TRP A 185 -8.03 5.94 -1.14
CA TRP A 185 -8.13 5.08 -2.33
C TRP A 185 -8.17 5.87 -3.64
N PHE A 186 -8.15 7.21 -3.62
CA PHE A 186 -8.33 8.02 -4.84
C PHE A 186 -7.46 9.28 -4.87
N ALA A 187 -6.77 9.47 -5.99
CA ALA A 187 -6.04 10.72 -6.28
C ALA A 187 -6.18 11.14 -7.75
N PRO A 188 -6.69 12.35 -8.05
CA PRO A 188 -6.43 12.99 -9.34
C PRO A 188 -4.95 13.36 -9.48
N TYR A 189 -4.48 13.33 -10.72
CA TYR A 189 -3.14 13.76 -11.07
C TYR A 189 -3.09 14.46 -12.42
N GLY A 190 -2.02 15.23 -12.61
CA GLY A 190 -1.64 15.77 -13.91
C GLY A 190 -0.13 15.68 -14.09
N ARG A 191 0.32 15.43 -15.31
CA ARG A 191 1.75 15.41 -15.64
C ARG A 191 2.04 16.02 -17.00
N ALA A 192 3.17 16.68 -17.10
CA ALA A 192 3.78 17.06 -18.36
C ALA A 192 4.81 15.99 -18.77
N LEU A 193 4.95 15.78 -20.06
CA LEU A 193 5.88 14.84 -20.65
C LEU A 193 6.70 15.50 -21.74
N VAL A 194 7.99 15.21 -21.75
CA VAL A 194 8.95 15.75 -22.72
C VAL A 194 10.01 14.72 -23.07
N GLY A 195 10.27 14.51 -24.36
CA GLY A 195 11.36 13.63 -24.77
C GLY A 195 11.38 13.32 -26.26
N PRO A 196 12.38 12.56 -26.74
CA PRO A 196 12.47 12.22 -28.14
C PRO A 196 11.43 11.17 -28.56
N TYR A 197 11.07 11.25 -29.84
CA TYR A 197 10.58 10.07 -30.55
C TYR A 197 11.78 9.22 -30.98
N LEU A 198 11.65 7.89 -30.88
CA LEU A 198 12.72 6.93 -31.19
C LEU A 198 12.58 6.28 -32.57
N ASP A 199 11.51 6.59 -33.31
CA ASP A 199 11.28 6.07 -34.65
C ASP A 199 11.65 7.08 -35.75
N ASP A 200 12.15 6.55 -36.87
CA ASP A 200 12.78 7.30 -37.96
C ASP A 200 11.77 7.74 -39.03
N SER A 201 10.71 8.44 -38.58
CA SER A 201 9.61 8.86 -39.47
C SER A 201 9.95 10.16 -40.22
N SER A 202 10.11 10.05 -41.54
CA SER A 202 10.47 11.15 -42.45
C SER A 202 9.41 12.26 -42.59
N SER A 203 8.20 12.05 -42.07
CA SER A 203 7.11 13.03 -42.09
C SER A 203 7.07 13.92 -40.84
N ARG A 204 7.93 13.68 -39.84
CA ARG A 204 7.84 14.33 -38.54
C ARG A 204 8.58 15.68 -38.52
N ARG A 205 7.82 16.76 -38.27
CA ARG A 205 8.36 18.13 -38.23
C ARG A 205 9.12 18.46 -36.93
N THR A 206 8.80 17.78 -35.83
CA THR A 206 9.38 18.01 -34.50
C THR A 206 9.99 16.73 -33.94
N PRO A 207 11.29 16.71 -33.63
CA PRO A 207 11.95 15.52 -33.10
C PRO A 207 11.62 15.26 -31.61
N ILE A 208 10.96 16.21 -30.96
CA ILE A 208 10.62 16.19 -29.54
C ILE A 208 9.12 16.03 -29.40
N ASN A 209 8.72 15.07 -28.59
CA ASN A 209 7.40 14.95 -28.00
C ASN A 209 7.31 15.92 -26.81
N LEU A 210 6.32 16.81 -26.84
CA LEU A 210 5.91 17.59 -25.68
C LEU A 210 4.42 17.39 -25.50
N GLY A 211 3.99 17.00 -24.31
CA GLY A 211 2.59 16.73 -24.04
C GLY A 211 2.23 16.87 -22.57
N ALA A 212 0.97 16.61 -22.30
CA ALA A 212 0.41 16.59 -20.96
C ALA A 212 -0.65 15.50 -20.84
N GLU A 213 -0.76 14.95 -19.64
CA GLU A 213 -1.77 13.99 -19.26
C GLU A 213 -2.49 14.47 -18.00
N LEU A 214 -3.79 14.21 -17.93
CA LEU A 214 -4.63 14.42 -16.77
C LEU A 214 -5.39 13.13 -16.51
N GLY A 215 -5.38 12.68 -15.27
CA GLY A 215 -5.99 11.40 -14.92
C GLY A 215 -6.36 11.28 -13.47
N MET A 216 -6.79 10.07 -13.13
CA MET A 216 -7.15 9.66 -11.79
C MET A 216 -6.57 8.29 -11.50
N LYS A 217 -6.17 8.09 -10.25
CA LYS A 217 -5.64 6.84 -9.72
C LYS A 217 -6.54 6.31 -8.61
N PHE A 218 -6.77 5.01 -8.64
CA PHE A 218 -7.51 4.24 -7.65
C PHE A 218 -6.54 3.27 -6.95
N PHE A 219 -6.26 3.49 -5.68
CA PHE A 219 -5.22 2.77 -4.92
C PHE A 219 -5.82 1.57 -4.17
N ALA A 220 -5.07 0.46 -4.17
CA ALA A 220 -5.37 -0.75 -3.42
C ALA A 220 -4.35 -0.93 -2.28
N GLY A 221 -4.30 0.05 -1.36
CA GLY A 221 -3.31 0.09 -0.27
C GLY A 221 -1.87 0.10 -0.81
N PRO A 222 -0.96 -0.71 -0.23
CA PRO A 222 0.45 -0.75 -0.62
C PRO A 222 0.71 -1.59 -1.89
N ILE A 223 -0.30 -2.28 -2.43
CA ILE A 223 -0.12 -3.22 -3.56
C ILE A 223 0.15 -2.45 -4.85
N GLY A 224 -0.61 -1.39 -5.10
CA GLY A 224 -0.59 -0.68 -6.36
C GLY A 224 -1.85 0.15 -6.60
N HIS A 225 -2.09 0.49 -7.87
CA HIS A 225 -3.19 1.33 -8.30
C HIS A 225 -3.64 1.00 -9.72
N LEU A 226 -4.88 1.37 -10.03
CA LEU A 226 -5.38 1.47 -11.40
C LEU A 226 -5.51 2.95 -11.76
N GLY A 227 -5.00 3.34 -12.91
CA GLY A 227 -5.05 4.70 -13.41
C GLY A 227 -5.86 4.80 -14.70
N THR A 228 -6.48 5.95 -14.90
CA THR A 228 -7.14 6.28 -16.18
C THR A 228 -7.17 7.77 -16.42
N GLY A 229 -7.18 8.19 -17.68
CA GLY A 229 -7.24 9.60 -18.02
C GLY A 229 -7.10 9.87 -19.51
N PHE A 230 -6.73 11.11 -19.81
CA PHE A 230 -6.55 11.62 -21.15
C PHE A 230 -5.18 12.28 -21.29
N GLY A 231 -4.56 12.08 -22.45
CA GLY A 231 -3.30 12.68 -22.81
C GLY A 231 -3.37 13.39 -24.15
N THR A 232 -2.53 14.40 -24.30
CA THR A 232 -2.32 15.09 -25.57
C THR A 232 -0.86 15.46 -25.75
N SER A 233 -0.40 15.47 -27.00
CA SER A 233 0.93 15.92 -27.39
C SER A 233 0.87 16.97 -28.51
N LEU A 234 1.95 17.75 -28.64
CA LEU A 234 2.09 18.81 -29.65
C LEU A 234 2.07 18.28 -31.09
N ASP A 235 2.28 16.99 -31.31
CA ASP A 235 2.10 16.34 -32.61
C ASP A 235 0.62 16.21 -33.02
N GLY A 236 -0.31 16.66 -32.17
CA GLY A 236 -1.75 16.60 -32.39
C GLY A 236 -2.38 15.29 -31.90
N SER A 237 -1.59 14.37 -31.36
CA SER A 237 -2.13 13.13 -30.79
C SER A 237 -2.95 13.45 -29.54
N THR A 238 -4.13 12.83 -29.46
CA THR A 238 -5.00 12.84 -28.29
C THR A 238 -5.40 11.40 -28.01
N TYR A 239 -5.30 10.97 -26.77
CA TYR A 239 -5.55 9.58 -26.41
C TYR A 239 -6.22 9.46 -25.04
N TYR A 240 -7.02 8.41 -24.90
CA TYR A 240 -7.44 7.90 -23.61
C TYR A 240 -6.41 6.86 -23.14
N PHE A 241 -6.19 6.74 -21.84
CA PHE A 241 -5.34 5.68 -21.29
C PHE A 241 -5.97 4.98 -20.09
N LEU A 242 -5.56 3.72 -19.93
CA LEU A 242 -5.84 2.88 -18.78
C LEU A 242 -4.51 2.25 -18.35
N GLU A 243 -4.13 2.41 -17.09
CA GLU A 243 -2.87 1.88 -16.54
C GLU A 243 -3.11 1.06 -15.27
N ALA A 244 -2.24 0.09 -15.05
CA ALA A 244 -2.12 -0.63 -13.79
C ALA A 244 -0.70 -0.40 -13.28
N GLY A 245 -0.59 0.20 -12.10
CA GLY A 245 0.66 0.46 -11.43
C GLY A 245 0.86 -0.42 -10.20
N LEU A 246 2.08 -0.86 -9.98
CA LEU A 246 2.49 -1.66 -8.83
C LEU A 246 3.56 -0.92 -8.03
N ASP A 247 3.61 -1.20 -6.73
CA ASP A 247 4.76 -0.83 -5.91
C ASP A 247 6.04 -1.50 -6.41
N TRP A 248 7.18 -0.82 -6.29
CA TRP A 248 8.45 -1.31 -6.80
C TRP A 248 8.95 -2.60 -6.11
N LEU A 249 8.71 -2.80 -4.81
CA LEU A 249 9.09 -4.02 -4.10
C LEU A 249 8.27 -5.20 -4.61
N LEU A 250 6.98 -4.98 -4.84
CA LEU A 250 6.11 -5.98 -5.43
C LEU A 250 6.52 -6.27 -6.88
N THR A 251 6.90 -5.25 -7.63
CA THR A 251 7.41 -5.39 -9.00
C THR A 251 8.68 -6.24 -9.01
N LEU A 252 9.65 -5.97 -8.13
CA LEU A 252 10.85 -6.79 -7.99
C LEU A 252 10.53 -8.23 -7.57
N ALA A 253 9.62 -8.41 -6.62
CA ALA A 253 9.23 -9.73 -6.16
C ALA A 253 8.61 -10.55 -7.29
N VAL A 254 7.72 -9.96 -8.09
CA VAL A 254 7.16 -10.61 -9.29
C VAL A 254 8.26 -10.94 -10.29
N LEU A 255 9.14 -10.00 -10.62
CA LEU A 255 10.23 -10.21 -11.57
C LEU A 255 11.24 -11.28 -11.10
N ALA A 256 11.45 -11.44 -9.80
CA ALA A 256 12.33 -12.47 -9.24
C ALA A 256 11.75 -13.90 -9.33
N HIS A 257 10.43 -14.03 -9.57
CA HIS A 257 9.73 -15.30 -9.68
C HIS A 257 9.22 -15.61 -11.11
N LEU A 258 9.60 -14.78 -12.09
CA LEU A 258 9.41 -15.00 -13.53
C LEU A 258 10.69 -15.56 -14.16
#